data_AF-A0A5D0MIU4-F1
#
_entry.id   AF-A0A5D0MIU4-F1
#
_cell.length_a   1.000
_cell.length_b   1.000
_cell.length_c   1.000
_cell.angle_alpha   90.00
_cell.angle_beta   90.00
_cell.angle_gamma   90.00
#
_symmetry.space_group_name_H-M   'P 1'
#
loop_
_entity.id
_entity.type
_entity.pdbx_description
1 polymer ?
#
loop_
_entity_poly.entity_id
_entity_poly.type
_entity_poly.pdbx_seq_one_letter_code
_entity_poly.pdbx_strand_id
1 'polypeptide(L)'
;MPTPKKVFKNNLGKNNPVFAQILGICSTLAVTNALKNTIVMAVGLIFVLSFSNMIISILRKKIPARIRMMVEVLVIASLVIIVDIVLKAYLP
;
A
#
# COMPACT_ATOMS: atom_id res chain seq x y z
N MET A 1 -31.79 -13.25 6.33
CA MET A 1 -31.06 -12.00 6.60
C MET A 1 -30.05 -12.25 7.71
N PRO A 2 -28.73 -12.24 7.44
CA PRO A 2 -27.74 -12.50 8.47
C PRO A 2 -27.60 -11.28 9.39
N THR A 3 -27.69 -11.52 10.69
CA THR A 3 -27.60 -10.55 11.79
C THR A 3 -26.24 -9.83 11.81
N PRO A 4 -26.18 -8.51 12.11
CA PRO A 4 -24.96 -7.70 12.02
C PRO A 4 -23.80 -8.22 12.88
N LYS A 5 -24.10 -8.85 14.03
CA LYS A 5 -23.08 -9.47 14.90
C LYS A 5 -22.36 -10.67 14.26
N LYS A 6 -23.03 -11.41 13.36
CA LYS A 6 -22.42 -12.55 12.63
C LYS A 6 -21.55 -12.07 11.46
N VAL A 7 -21.91 -10.96 10.82
CA VAL A 7 -21.11 -10.34 9.75
C VAL A 7 -19.79 -9.82 10.32
N PHE A 8 -19.81 -9.17 11.49
CA PHE A 8 -18.59 -8.73 12.17
C PHE A 8 -17.70 -9.91 12.62
N LYS A 9 -18.27 -10.95 13.26
CA LYS A 9 -17.48 -12.13 13.67
C LYS A 9 -16.90 -12.92 12.50
N ASN A 10 -17.60 -13.01 11.37
CA ASN A 10 -17.12 -13.72 10.19
C ASN A 10 -15.99 -12.96 9.46
N ASN A 11 -16.07 -11.62 9.40
CA ASN A 11 -15.05 -10.80 8.76
C ASN A 11 -13.77 -10.66 9.57
N LEU A 12 -13.83 -10.76 10.91
CA LEU A 12 -12.62 -10.63 11.75
C LEU A 12 -11.80 -11.93 11.85
N GLY A 13 -12.44 -13.10 11.71
CA GLY A 13 -11.81 -14.39 11.98
C GLY A 13 -11.51 -15.25 10.75
N LYS A 14 -12.55 -15.65 9.98
CA LYS A 14 -12.42 -16.69 8.94
C LYS A 14 -12.45 -16.17 7.51
N ASN A 15 -13.02 -14.99 7.25
CA ASN A 15 -13.15 -14.42 5.91
C ASN A 15 -12.33 -13.14 5.71
N ASN A 16 -11.44 -12.77 6.63
CA ASN A 16 -10.58 -11.61 6.41
C ASN A 16 -9.55 -11.95 5.33
N PRO A 17 -9.57 -11.34 4.13
CA PRO A 17 -8.61 -11.64 3.08
C PRO A 17 -7.15 -11.40 3.51
N VAL A 18 -6.91 -10.55 4.50
CA VAL A 18 -5.56 -10.34 5.09
C VAL A 18 -5.03 -11.62 5.75
N PHE A 19 -5.87 -12.34 6.51
CA PHE A 19 -5.47 -13.57 7.21
C PHE A 19 -5.65 -14.83 6.37
N ALA A 20 -6.71 -14.89 5.55
CA ALA A 20 -7.03 -16.07 4.74
C ALA A 20 -6.27 -16.13 3.41
N GLN A 21 -5.96 -14.97 2.81
CA GLN A 21 -5.33 -14.85 1.50
C GLN A 21 -3.88 -14.33 1.57
N ILE A 22 -3.39 -14.02 2.79
CA ILE A 22 -1.99 -13.68 3.04
C ILE A 22 -1.58 -12.42 2.22
N LEU A 23 -2.54 -11.52 1.96
CA LEU A 23 -2.28 -10.25 1.29
C LEU A 23 -1.55 -9.31 2.26
N GLY A 24 -0.32 -8.89 1.92
CA GLY A 24 0.42 -7.88 2.69
C GLY A 24 1.46 -8.40 3.70
N ILE A 25 1.92 -9.65 3.57
CA ILE A 25 2.97 -10.20 4.45
C ILE A 25 4.31 -9.48 4.36
N CYS A 26 4.69 -8.97 3.18
CA CYS A 26 5.97 -8.31 2.98
C CYS A 26 6.09 -7.03 3.82
N SER A 27 5.06 -6.19 3.79
CA SER A 27 5.02 -4.95 4.59
C SER A 27 4.96 -5.26 6.07
N THR A 28 4.18 -6.28 6.48
CA THR A 28 4.08 -6.70 7.89
C THR A 28 5.42 -7.16 8.44
N LEU A 29 6.19 -7.94 7.66
CA LEU A 29 7.52 -8.42 8.04
C LEU A 29 8.57 -7.29 8.09
N ALA A 30 8.42 -6.25 7.25
CA ALA A 30 9.35 -5.11 7.24
C ALA A 30 9.20 -4.20 8.47
N VAL A 31 7.99 -4.08 9.02
CA VAL A 31 7.64 -3.10 10.08
C VAL A 31 8.05 -3.56 11.50
N THR A 32 8.44 -4.81 11.70
CA THR A 32 8.72 -5.37 13.03
C THR A 32 10.10 -5.03 13.60
N ASN A 33 11.05 -4.55 12.79
CA ASN A 33 12.42 -4.28 13.24
C ASN A 33 12.55 -2.98 14.04
N ALA A 34 11.99 -1.88 13.56
CA ALA A 34 12.14 -0.56 14.17
C ALA A 34 10.87 0.29 14.00
N LEU A 35 10.12 0.46 15.10
CA LEU A 35 8.89 1.25 15.11
C LEU A 35 9.12 2.71 14.71
N LYS A 36 10.20 3.33 15.20
CA LYS A 36 10.50 4.75 14.91
C LYS A 36 10.70 5.00 13.42
N ASN A 37 11.53 4.20 12.76
CA ASN A 37 11.82 4.40 11.33
C ASN A 37 10.61 4.06 10.45
N THR A 38 9.85 3.04 10.84
CA THR A 38 8.70 2.59 10.05
C THR A 38 7.54 3.58 10.06
N ILE A 39 7.35 4.34 11.16
CA ILE A 39 6.32 5.39 11.20
C ILE A 39 6.61 6.46 10.14
N VAL A 40 7.88 6.87 10.00
CA VAL A 40 8.27 7.89 9.00
C VAL A 40 8.07 7.34 7.59
N MET A 41 8.45 6.08 7.35
CA MET A 41 8.22 5.41 6.06
C MET A 41 6.72 5.30 5.74
N ALA A 42 5.88 4.89 6.69
CA ALA A 42 4.43 4.75 6.49
C ALA A 42 3.75 6.08 6.16
N VAL A 43 4.12 7.16 6.86
CA VAL A 43 3.61 8.51 6.57
C VAL A 43 4.07 8.98 5.19
N GLY A 44 5.33 8.73 4.82
CA GLY A 44 5.85 9.00 3.48
C GLY A 44 5.07 8.25 2.39
N LEU A 45 4.82 6.96 2.60
CA LEU A 45 4.04 6.13 1.69
C LEU A 45 2.60 6.64 1.51
N ILE A 46 1.92 7.07 2.58
CA ILE A 46 0.54 7.62 2.49
C ILE A 46 0.50 8.87 1.60
N PHE A 47 1.51 9.74 1.73
CA PHE A 47 1.63 10.93 0.90
C PHE A 47 1.92 10.58 -0.57
N VAL A 48 2.88 9.67 -0.79
CA VAL A 48 3.22 9.18 -2.14
C VAL A 48 2.04 8.48 -2.81
N LEU A 49 1.29 7.64 -2.10
CA LEU A 49 0.11 6.96 -2.64
C LEU A 49 -0.98 7.96 -3.06
N SER A 50 -1.20 9.00 -2.25
CA SER A 50 -2.17 10.05 -2.59
C SER A 50 -1.78 10.77 -3.88
N PHE A 51 -0.50 11.13 -4.03
CA PHE A 51 0.01 11.79 -5.24
C PHE A 51 0.01 10.84 -6.45
N SER A 52 0.38 9.58 -6.26
CA SER A 52 0.39 8.56 -7.31
C SER A 52 -1.01 8.34 -7.88
N ASN A 53 -2.05 8.29 -7.04
CA ASN A 53 -3.43 8.14 -7.48
C ASN A 53 -3.90 9.34 -8.34
N MET A 54 -3.43 10.55 -8.04
CA MET A 54 -3.72 11.74 -8.85
C MET A 54 -3.09 11.63 -10.24
N ILE A 55 -1.84 11.19 -10.32
CA ILE A 55 -1.12 10.97 -11.60
C ILE A 55 -1.78 9.84 -12.41
N ILE A 56 -2.06 8.70 -11.77
CA ILE A 56 -2.66 7.52 -12.40
C ILE A 56 -4.04 7.86 -12.98
N SER A 57 -4.84 8.66 -12.26
CA SER A 57 -6.16 9.10 -12.72
C SER A 57 -6.10 9.81 -14.08
N ILE A 58 -5.08 10.65 -14.30
CA ILE A 58 -4.86 11.37 -15.57
C ILE A 58 -4.38 10.42 -16.67
N LEU A 59 -3.47 9.50 -16.34
CA LEU A 59 -2.91 8.53 -17.29
C LEU A 59 -3.93 7.47 -17.74
N ARG A 60 -4.98 7.23 -16.95
CA ARG A 60 -6.00 6.19 -17.16
C ARG A 60 -6.65 6.22 -18.56
N LYS A 61 -6.78 7.37 -19.21
CA LYS A 61 -7.43 7.49 -20.53
C LYS A 61 -6.55 7.07 -21.72
N LYS A 62 -5.23 7.07 -21.58
CA LYS A 62 -4.31 6.76 -22.69
C LYS A 62 -3.80 5.32 -22.70
N ILE A 63 -3.97 4.56 -21.61
CA ILE A 63 -3.30 3.27 -21.42
C ILE A 63 -4.26 2.10 -21.74
N PRO A 64 -3.89 1.17 -22.64
CA PRO A 64 -4.67 -0.04 -22.91
C PRO A 64 -4.70 -0.98 -21.70
N ALA A 65 -5.85 -1.60 -21.45
CA ALA A 65 -6.17 -2.34 -20.21
C ALA A 65 -5.17 -3.46 -19.84
N ARG A 66 -4.49 -4.05 -20.82
CA ARG A 66 -3.53 -5.15 -20.64
C ARG A 66 -2.30 -4.76 -19.80
N ILE A 67 -1.85 -3.51 -19.88
CA ILE A 67 -0.59 -3.06 -19.25
C ILE A 67 -0.80 -2.16 -18.02
N ARG A 68 -2.05 -1.89 -17.65
CA ARG A 68 -2.40 -0.91 -16.61
C ARG A 68 -1.79 -1.24 -15.24
N MET A 69 -1.89 -2.49 -14.79
CA MET A 69 -1.31 -2.93 -13.52
C MET A 69 0.22 -2.71 -13.46
N MET A 70 0.93 -2.94 -14.57
CA MET A 70 2.38 -2.73 -14.63
C MET A 70 2.75 -1.24 -14.53
N VAL A 71 2.03 -0.37 -15.24
CA VAL A 71 2.31 1.07 -15.22
C VAL A 71 2.00 1.69 -13.86
N GLU A 72 0.89 1.31 -13.23
CA GLU A 72 0.51 1.80 -11.91
C GLU A 72 1.57 1.45 -10.85
N VAL A 73 2.03 0.19 -10.82
CA VAL A 73 3.06 -0.25 -9.87
C VAL A 73 4.41 0.41 -10.15
N LEU A 74 4.78 0.64 -11.43
CA LEU A 74 6.02 1.33 -11.79
C LEU A 74 6.05 2.78 -11.29
N VAL A 75 4.94 3.52 -11.47
CA VAL A 75 4.82 4.90 -11.00
C VAL A 75 4.95 4.95 -9.47
N ILE A 76 4.22 4.10 -8.77
CA ILE A 76 4.27 4.03 -7.30
C ILE A 76 5.68 3.67 -6.84
N ALA A 77 6.31 2.63 -7.41
CA ALA A 77 7.66 2.20 -7.03
C ALA A 77 8.70 3.31 -7.22
N SER A 78 8.65 4.02 -8.36
CA SER A 78 9.59 5.11 -8.63
C SER A 78 9.50 6.25 -7.61
N LEU A 79 8.28 6.65 -7.23
CA LEU A 79 8.05 7.71 -6.24
C LEU A 79 8.47 7.27 -4.83
N VAL A 80 8.19 6.01 -4.45
CA VAL A 80 8.59 5.46 -3.15
C VAL A 80 10.12 5.40 -3.03
N ILE A 81 10.84 5.01 -4.08
CA ILE A 81 12.31 4.98 -4.08
C ILE A 81 12.90 6.38 -3.87
N ILE A 82 12.33 7.41 -4.51
CA ILE A 82 12.78 8.80 -4.31
C ILE A 82 12.60 9.21 -2.85
N VAL A 83 11.45 8.90 -2.26
CA VAL A 83 11.18 9.21 -0.84
C VAL A 83 12.10 8.44 0.09
N ASP A 84 12.34 7.15 -0.14
CA ASP A 84 13.28 6.35 0.67
C ASP A 84 14.70 6.91 0.63
N ILE A 85 15.17 7.39 -0.53
CA ILE A 85 16.48 8.04 -0.67
C ILE A 85 16.51 9.37 0.08
N VAL A 86 15.46 10.17 -0.03
CA VAL A 86 15.34 11.46 0.68
C VAL A 86 15.34 11.23 2.20
N LEU A 87 14.58 10.26 2.71
CA LEU A 87 14.58 9.97 4.15
C LEU A 87 15.96 9.53 4.65
N LYS A 88 16.65 8.63 3.93
CA LYS A 88 18.02 8.21 4.28
C LYS A 88 19.04 9.36 4.28
N ALA A 89 18.80 10.41 3.49
CA ALA A 89 19.69 11.56 3.43
C ALA A 89 19.50 12.54 4.60
N TYR A 90 18.30 12.62 5.20
CA TYR A 90 17.99 13.56 6.29
C TYR A 90 17.95 12.92 7.68
N LEU A 91 17.63 11.63 7.79
CA LEU A 91 17.69 10.86 9.05
C LEU A 91 18.45 9.54 8.80
N PRO A 92 19.67 9.37 9.36
CA PRO A 92 20.38 8.09 9.33
C PRO A 92 19.76 7.05 10.27
#